data_AF-A0A392NWI4-F1
#
_entry.id   AF-A0A392NWI4-F1
#
_cell.length_a   1.000
_cell.length_b   1.000
_cell.length_c   1.000
_cell.angle_alpha   90.00
_cell.angle_beta   90.00
_cell.angle_gamma   90.00
#
_symmetry.space_group_name_H-M   'P 1'
#
loop_
_entity.id
_entity.type
_entity.pdbx_description
1 polymer ?
#
loop_
_entity_poly.entity_id
_entity_poly.type
_entity_poly.pdbx_seq_one_letter_code
_entity_poly.pdbx_strand_id
1 'polypeptide(L)'
;WPPGKKIPSSATDDATETFSVKSAYTVLENALGVSVQSSVVSNKALTKVWKSLAPSKVIAFSWQLLQDRIPTRQNLFRRHVIKDLSNTLCIFCESTIELVDHLLVTCDLSSLMWYSVVRWLGFRLFCPGGS
;
A
#
# COMPACT_ATOMS: atom_id res chain seq x y z
N TRP A 1 21.42 9.55 18.38
CA TRP A 1 20.87 9.65 19.76
C TRP A 1 21.85 10.46 20.59
N PRO A 2 21.43 11.50 21.35
CA PRO A 2 22.37 12.22 22.20
C PRO A 2 22.75 11.36 23.42
N PRO A 3 24.02 11.37 23.87
CA PRO A 3 24.45 10.60 25.03
C PRO A 3 23.74 11.11 26.30
N GLY A 4 23.14 10.20 27.09
CA GLY A 4 22.66 10.48 28.46
C GLY A 4 21.16 10.32 28.74
N LYS A 5 20.30 10.07 27.74
CA LYS A 5 18.89 9.73 28.02
C LYS A 5 18.72 8.23 28.27
N LYS A 6 18.29 7.86 29.48
CA LYS A 6 17.96 6.48 29.88
C LYS A 6 16.81 5.94 29.04
N ILE A 7 16.93 4.70 28.59
CA ILE A 7 15.87 3.97 27.88
C ILE A 7 14.73 3.70 28.90
N PRO A 8 13.45 3.88 28.54
CA PRO A 8 12.33 3.54 29.42
C PRO A 8 12.38 2.04 29.77
N SER A 9 12.23 1.69 31.06
CA SER A 9 12.27 0.30 31.55
C SER A 9 11.23 -0.61 30.90
N SER A 10 10.14 -0.05 30.37
CA SER A 10 9.11 -0.78 29.65
C SER A 10 9.54 -1.26 28.25
N ALA A 11 10.67 -0.78 27.70
CA ALA A 11 11.19 -1.16 26.39
C ALA A 11 12.30 -2.23 26.45
N THR A 12 12.61 -2.73 27.64
CA THR A 12 13.64 -3.75 27.91
C THR A 12 12.97 -5.00 28.45
N ASP A 13 13.40 -6.19 27.99
CA ASP A 13 13.04 -7.44 28.65
C ASP A 13 13.83 -7.54 29.97
N ASP A 14 13.12 -7.56 31.10
CA ASP A 14 13.68 -7.52 32.47
C ASP A 14 14.65 -8.67 32.81
N ALA A 15 14.79 -9.67 31.93
CA ALA A 15 15.70 -10.79 32.12
C ALA A 15 17.06 -10.65 31.40
N THR A 16 17.24 -9.70 30.47
CA THR A 16 18.44 -9.68 29.59
C THR A 16 19.05 -8.31 29.28
N GLU A 17 18.47 -7.20 29.76
CA GLU A 17 18.88 -5.82 29.42
C GLU A 17 18.99 -5.53 27.90
N THR A 18 18.49 -6.42 27.04
CA THR A 18 18.54 -6.24 25.59
C THR A 18 17.35 -5.42 25.11
N PHE A 19 17.65 -4.33 24.41
CA PHE A 19 16.65 -3.53 23.72
C PHE A 19 16.12 -4.29 22.49
N SER A 20 14.82 -4.50 22.43
CA SER A 20 14.13 -5.09 21.28
C SER A 20 13.27 -4.05 20.58
N VAL A 21 13.49 -3.86 19.27
CA VAL A 21 12.68 -2.97 18.43
C VAL A 21 11.19 -3.31 18.53
N LYS A 22 10.86 -4.60 18.67
CA LYS A 22 9.49 -5.11 18.81
C LYS A 22 8.85 -4.64 20.12
N SER A 23 9.56 -4.75 21.25
CA SER A 23 9.06 -4.29 22.56
C SER A 23 8.84 -2.76 22.57
N ALA A 24 9.82 -2.01 22.05
CA ALA A 24 9.71 -0.55 21.92
C ALA A 24 8.49 -0.13 21.08
N TYR A 25 8.22 -0.80 19.95
CA TYR A 25 7.04 -0.53 19.14
C TYR A 25 5.74 -0.86 19.87
N THR A 26 5.66 -2.00 20.58
CA THR A 26 4.44 -2.35 21.34
C THR A 26 4.12 -1.34 22.45
N VAL A 27 5.15 -0.80 23.12
CA VAL A 27 4.97 0.27 24.11
C VAL A 27 4.44 1.53 23.45
N LEU A 28 4.98 1.91 22.28
CA LEU A 28 4.53 3.09 21.54
C LEU A 28 3.09 2.93 21.01
N GLU A 29 2.74 1.76 20.48
CA GLU A 29 1.38 1.44 20.02
C GLU A 29 0.37 1.59 21.15
N ASN A 30 0.68 1.03 22.32
CA ASN A 30 -0.15 1.15 23.52
C ASN A 30 -0.22 2.58 24.04
N ALA A 31 0.89 3.31 24.08
CA ALA A 31 0.95 4.68 24.58
C ALA A 31 0.21 5.69 23.67
N LEU A 32 0.23 5.45 22.36
CA LEU A 32 -0.45 6.30 21.38
C LEU A 32 -1.90 5.88 21.14
N GLY A 33 -2.36 4.77 21.72
CA GLY A 33 -3.68 4.21 21.44
C GLY A 33 -3.87 3.81 19.97
N VAL A 34 -2.77 3.59 19.25
CA VAL A 34 -2.78 3.25 17.83
C VAL A 34 -2.80 1.74 17.73
N SER A 35 -3.96 1.15 17.42
CA SER A 35 -3.96 -0.21 16.89
C SER A 35 -3.43 -0.13 15.46
N VAL A 36 -2.33 -0.82 15.14
CA VAL A 36 -1.95 -1.05 13.75
C VAL A 36 -3.10 -1.81 13.12
N GLN A 37 -3.94 -1.11 12.35
CA GLN A 37 -5.01 -1.77 11.62
C GLN A 37 -4.35 -2.79 10.71
N SER A 38 -4.71 -4.06 10.93
CA SER A 38 -4.37 -5.15 10.03
C SER A 38 -4.69 -4.68 8.62
N SER A 39 -3.73 -4.81 7.70
CA SER A 39 -3.91 -4.42 6.31
C SER A 39 -5.23 -5.01 5.77
N VAL A 40 -5.99 -4.21 5.00
CA VAL A 40 -7.20 -4.66 4.30
C VAL A 40 -6.93 -5.95 3.50
N VAL A 41 -5.69 -6.10 3.04
CA VAL A 41 -5.19 -7.32 2.40
C VAL A 41 -4.62 -8.30 3.41
N SER A 42 -5.00 -9.58 3.27
CA SER A 42 -4.48 -10.67 4.09
C SER A 42 -2.96 -10.77 4.02
N ASN A 43 -2.29 -10.94 5.17
CA ASN A 43 -0.86 -11.22 5.27
C ASN A 43 -0.41 -12.41 4.39
N LYS A 44 -1.30 -13.37 4.12
CA LYS A 44 -1.04 -14.49 3.21
C LYS A 44 -0.81 -14.02 1.77
N ALA A 45 -1.58 -13.04 1.29
CA ALA A 45 -1.43 -12.50 -0.07
C ALA A 45 -0.11 -11.74 -0.22
N LEU A 46 0.24 -10.92 0.76
CA LEU A 46 1.53 -10.21 0.78
C LEU A 46 2.71 -11.18 0.82
N THR A 47 2.60 -12.27 1.59
CA THR A 47 3.62 -13.34 1.63
C THR A 47 3.80 -14.01 0.27
N LYS A 48 2.71 -14.26 -0.46
CA LYS A 48 2.77 -14.84 -1.82
C LYS A 48 3.47 -13.91 -2.80
N VAL A 49 3.17 -12.60 -2.77
CA VAL A 49 3.85 -11.60 -3.61
C VAL A 49 5.35 -11.59 -3.33
N TRP A 50 5.72 -11.58 -2.05
CA TRP A 50 7.13 -11.55 -1.64
C TRP A 50 7.93 -12.79 -2.08
N LYS A 51 7.26 -13.96 -2.13
CA LYS A 51 7.87 -15.23 -2.55
C LYS A 51 7.76 -15.49 -4.07
N SER A 52 7.20 -14.56 -4.84
CA SER A 52 7.03 -14.76 -6.29
C SER A 52 8.36 -14.73 -7.02
N LEU A 53 8.40 -15.31 -8.23
CA LEU A 53 9.56 -15.28 -9.12
C LEU A 53 9.66 -13.99 -9.96
N ALA A 54 8.83 -12.99 -9.66
CA ALA A 54 8.84 -11.74 -10.38
C ALA A 54 10.13 -10.94 -10.08
N PRO A 55 10.57 -10.06 -10.99
CA PRO A 55 11.67 -9.14 -10.71
C PRO A 55 11.39 -8.32 -9.44
N SER A 56 12.44 -7.98 -8.68
CA SER A 56 12.34 -7.28 -7.39
C SER A 56 11.51 -6.00 -7.44
N LYS A 57 11.61 -5.23 -8.54
CA LYS A 57 10.80 -4.02 -8.75
C LYS A 57 9.30 -4.32 -8.84
N VAL A 58 8.93 -5.43 -9.50
CA VAL A 58 7.53 -5.88 -9.63
C VAL A 58 7.02 -6.33 -8.27
N ILE A 59 7.81 -7.10 -7.51
CA ILE A 59 7.45 -7.51 -6.14
C ILE A 59 7.21 -6.29 -5.25
N ALA A 60 8.12 -5.32 -5.24
CA ALA A 60 8.00 -4.12 -4.44
C ALA A 60 6.75 -3.31 -4.81
N PHE A 61 6.52 -3.12 -6.12
CA PHE A 61 5.33 -2.42 -6.61
C PHE A 61 4.04 -3.15 -6.21
N SER A 62 3.93 -4.46 -6.43
CA SER A 62 2.75 -5.26 -6.07
C SER A 62 2.51 -5.26 -4.56
N TRP A 63 3.56 -5.30 -3.74
CA TRP A 63 3.44 -5.22 -2.28
C TRP A 63 2.91 -3.85 -1.84
N GLN A 64 3.41 -2.75 -2.42
CA GLN A 64 2.89 -1.40 -2.17
C GLN A 64 1.45 -1.24 -2.66
N LEU A 65 1.15 -1.79 -3.84
CA LEU A 65 -0.16 -1.76 -4.48
C LEU A 65 -1.23 -2.38 -3.59
N LEU A 66 -0.99 -3.60 -3.11
CA LEU A 66 -1.93 -4.33 -2.26
C LEU A 66 -2.20 -3.63 -0.92
N GLN A 67 -1.32 -2.75 -0.47
CA GLN A 67 -1.51 -1.98 0.76
C GLN A 67 -2.03 -0.57 0.50
N ASP A 68 -2.42 -0.25 -0.75
CA ASP A 68 -2.86 1.09 -1.14
C ASP A 68 -1.80 2.16 -0.81
N ARG A 69 -0.53 1.85 -1.11
CA ARG A 69 0.64 2.69 -0.80
C ARG A 69 1.34 3.30 -2.00
N ILE A 70 0.85 3.05 -3.22
CA ILE A 70 1.37 3.68 -4.44
C ILE A 70 0.92 5.15 -4.53
N PRO A 71 1.64 6.01 -5.28
CA PRO A 71 1.38 7.45 -5.30
C PRO A 71 0.23 7.85 -6.24
N THR A 72 -0.98 7.35 -5.99
CA THR A 72 -2.18 7.89 -6.67
C THR A 72 -2.52 9.28 -6.13
N ARG A 73 -3.26 10.09 -6.89
CA ARG A 73 -3.69 11.43 -6.43
C ARG A 73 -4.51 11.36 -5.15
N GLN A 74 -5.38 10.36 -4.98
CA GLN A 74 -6.08 10.15 -3.70
C GLN A 74 -5.11 9.88 -2.55
N ASN A 75 -4.05 9.10 -2.79
CA ASN A 75 -3.07 8.77 -1.75
C ASN A 75 -2.19 9.96 -1.40
N LEU A 76 -1.85 10.78 -2.39
CA LEU A 76 -1.13 12.04 -2.20
C LEU A 76 -1.99 13.06 -1.44
N PHE A 77 -3.29 13.15 -1.73
CA PHE A 77 -4.23 13.98 -0.99
C PHE A 77 -4.36 13.54 0.48
N ARG A 78 -4.55 12.24 0.74
CA ARG A 78 -4.56 11.70 2.13
C ARG A 78 -3.27 12.00 2.91
N ARG A 79 -2.14 12.12 2.22
CA ARG A 79 -0.83 12.47 2.80
C ARG A 79 -0.56 13.96 2.83
N HIS A 80 -1.55 14.80 2.48
CA HIS A 80 -1.45 16.26 2.44
C HIS A 80 -0.37 16.79 1.48
N VAL A 81 0.04 15.99 0.50
CA VAL A 81 0.95 16.41 -0.58
C VAL A 81 0.18 17.26 -1.60
N ILE A 82 -1.03 16.81 -1.96
CA ILE A 82 -2.01 17.59 -2.72
C ILE A 82 -3.00 18.16 -1.71
N LYS A 83 -3.31 19.45 -1.84
CA LYS A 83 -4.20 20.17 -0.90
C LYS A 83 -5.63 20.33 -1.39
N ASP A 84 -5.81 20.40 -2.71
CA ASP A 84 -7.11 20.61 -3.31
C ASP A 84 -7.72 19.26 -3.71
N LEU A 85 -8.97 19.03 -3.29
CA LEU A 85 -9.74 17.85 -3.65
C LEU A 85 -10.01 17.78 -5.16
N SER A 86 -10.10 18.93 -5.85
CA SER A 86 -10.29 18.98 -7.31
C SER A 86 -9.13 18.30 -8.06
N ASN A 87 -7.93 18.29 -7.46
CA ASN A 87 -6.73 17.66 -8.02
C ASN A 87 -6.65 16.15 -7.73
N THR A 88 -7.73 15.52 -7.27
CA THR A 88 -7.79 14.06 -7.03
C THR A 88 -8.33 13.26 -8.20
N LEU A 89 -8.82 13.92 -9.25
CA LEU A 89 -9.33 13.26 -10.46
C LEU A 89 -8.23 12.46 -11.16
N CYS A 90 -8.59 11.35 -11.80
CA CYS A 90 -7.69 10.50 -12.56
C CYS A 90 -7.04 11.28 -13.70
N ILE A 91 -5.71 11.14 -13.86
CA ILE A 91 -4.98 11.79 -14.95
C ILE A 91 -5.37 11.27 -16.35
N PHE A 92 -5.98 10.09 -16.45
CA PHE A 92 -6.30 9.48 -17.74
C PHE A 92 -7.70 9.82 -18.24
N CYS A 93 -8.72 9.76 -17.37
CA CYS A 93 -10.11 10.03 -17.76
C CYS A 93 -10.64 11.38 -17.26
N GLU A 94 -9.95 12.02 -16.32
CA GLU A 94 -10.30 13.32 -15.73
C GLU A 94 -11.73 13.41 -15.15
N SER A 95 -12.42 12.28 -14.97
CA SER A 95 -13.84 12.24 -14.60
C SER A 95 -14.12 11.56 -13.26
N THR A 96 -13.24 10.63 -12.85
CA THR A 96 -13.38 9.83 -11.63
C THR A 96 -12.17 10.07 -10.72
N ILE A 97 -12.34 9.95 -9.40
CA ILE A 97 -11.23 10.03 -8.44
C ILE A 97 -10.16 8.97 -8.77
N GLU A 98 -8.89 9.37 -8.73
CA GLU A 98 -7.74 8.49 -8.94
C GLU A 98 -7.49 7.59 -7.71
N LEU A 99 -8.32 6.55 -7.61
CA LEU A 99 -8.10 5.42 -6.72
C LEU A 99 -7.17 4.40 -7.38
N VAL A 100 -6.60 3.48 -6.58
CA VAL A 100 -5.68 2.45 -7.07
C VAL A 100 -6.35 1.50 -8.07
N ASP A 101 -7.55 1.04 -7.73
CA ASP A 101 -8.38 0.17 -8.58
C ASP A 101 -8.84 0.88 -9.85
N HIS A 102 -9.22 2.15 -9.74
CA HIS A 102 -9.53 2.96 -10.91
C HIS A 102 -8.33 3.13 -11.83
N LEU A 103 -7.22 3.66 -11.29
CA LEU A 103 -6.02 3.95 -12.06
C LEU A 103 -5.49 2.72 -12.79
N LEU A 104 -5.57 1.53 -12.19
CA LEU A 104 -4.93 0.34 -12.74
C LEU A 104 -5.88 -0.66 -13.36
N VAL A 105 -7.19 -0.61 -13.12
CA VAL A 105 -8.12 -1.66 -13.59
C VAL A 105 -9.35 -1.07 -14.28
N THR A 106 -10.07 -0.15 -13.63
CA THR A 106 -11.40 0.28 -14.10
C THR A 106 -11.41 1.55 -14.93
N CYS A 107 -10.32 2.32 -14.98
CA CYS A 107 -10.19 3.44 -15.91
C CYS A 107 -10.23 2.94 -17.36
N ASP A 108 -10.90 3.66 -18.25
CA ASP A 108 -11.06 3.30 -19.67
C ASP A 108 -9.71 3.01 -20.35
N LEU A 109 -8.70 3.83 -20.09
CA LEU A 109 -7.37 3.61 -20.65
C LEU A 109 -6.75 2.30 -20.13
N SER A 110 -6.81 2.09 -18.82
CA SER A 110 -6.20 0.91 -18.18
C SER A 110 -6.93 -0.38 -18.55
N SER A 111 -8.25 -0.34 -18.64
CA SER A 111 -9.07 -1.49 -19.05
C SER A 111 -8.77 -1.90 -20.50
N LEU A 112 -8.60 -0.94 -21.42
CA LEU A 112 -8.18 -1.20 -22.80
C LEU A 112 -6.77 -1.82 -22.88
N MET A 113 -5.85 -1.36 -22.04
CA MET A 113 -4.51 -1.94 -21.95
C MET A 113 -4.56 -3.40 -21.46
N TRP A 114 -5.35 -3.67 -20.41
CA TRP A 114 -5.53 -5.04 -19.93
C TRP A 114 -6.21 -5.93 -20.96
N TYR A 115 -7.23 -5.44 -21.65
CA TYR A 115 -7.85 -6.18 -22.75
C TYR A 115 -6.82 -6.60 -23.80
N SER A 116 -5.93 -5.67 -24.17
CA SER A 116 -4.86 -5.92 -25.14
C SER A 116 -3.85 -6.97 -24.65
N VAL A 117 -3.39 -6.86 -23.40
CA VAL A 117 -2.45 -7.81 -22.78
C VAL A 117 -3.09 -9.20 -22.68
N VAL A 118 -4.33 -9.28 -22.22
CA VAL A 118 -4.98 -10.57 -22.00
C VAL A 118 -5.34 -11.24 -23.32
N ARG A 119 -5.70 -10.47 -24.35
CA ARG A 119 -5.85 -10.97 -25.72
C ARG A 119 -4.52 -11.48 -26.28
N TRP A 120 -3.42 -10.78 -26.04
CA TRP A 120 -2.08 -11.23 -26.44
C TRP A 120 -1.69 -12.56 -25.76
N LEU A 121 -2.08 -12.75 -24.51
CA LEU A 121 -1.90 -14.02 -23.78
C LEU A 121 -2.89 -15.13 -24.19
N GLY A 122 -3.80 -14.86 -25.13
CA GLY A 122 -4.74 -15.85 -25.66
C GLY A 122 -6.01 -16.05 -24.83
N PHE A 123 -6.28 -15.22 -23.82
CA PHE A 123 -7.54 -15.28 -23.08
C PHE A 123 -8.54 -14.23 -23.59
N ARG A 124 -9.83 -14.53 -23.46
CA ARG A 124 -10.90 -13.55 -23.71
C ARG A 124 -11.41 -13.02 -22.37
N LEU A 125 -11.15 -11.75 -22.10
CA LEU A 125 -11.86 -11.03 -21.05
C LEU A 125 -13.21 -10.57 -21.60
N PHE A 126 -14.26 -10.87 -20.86
CA PHE A 126 -15.53 -10.18 -20.97
C PHE A 126 -15.50 -9.04 -19.96
N CYS A 127 -15.39 -7.80 -20.44
CA CYS A 127 -15.60 -6.64 -19.58
C CYS A 127 -17.11 -6.56 -19.25
N PRO A 128 -17.52 -6.63 -17.97
CA PRO A 128 -18.89 -6.32 -17.62
C PRO A 128 -19.05 -4.80 -17.68
N GLY A 129 -19.71 -4.30 -18.72
CA GLY A 129 -20.03 -2.88 -18.86
C GLY A 129 -19.22 -2.17 -19.95
N GLY A 130 -19.47 -2.51 -21.21
CA GLY A 130 -19.34 -1.54 -22.29
C GLY A 130 -20.72 -0.95 -22.54
N SER A 131 -20.92 0.30 -22.15
CA SER A 131 -22.07 1.13 -22.54
C SER A 131 -21.61 2.57 -22.60
#